data_AF-A0A397UL03-F1
#
_entry.id   AF-A0A397UL03-F1
#
_cell.length_a   1.000
_cell.length_b   1.000
_cell.length_c   1.000
_cell.angle_alpha   90.00
_cell.angle_beta   90.00
_cell.angle_gamma   90.00
#
_symmetry.space_group_name_H-M   'P 1'
#
loop_
_entity.id
_entity.type
_entity.pdbx_description
1 polymer ?
#
loop_
_entity_poly.entity_id
_entity_poly.type
_entity_poly.pdbx_seq_one_letter_code
_entity_poly.pdbx_strand_id
1 'polypeptide(L)'
;MYYFITQYPSRTLVFVNSIDAIRQLIPIMRLLNIEVFGLYAQMQQRQRLKNLDRFKQNLNAVMVASDVAARGLDIPLVEHMIHY
;
A
#
# COMPACT_ATOMS: atom_id res chain seq x y z
N MET A 1 11.88 -5.69 -2.86
CA MET A 1 10.42 -5.55 -2.70
C MET A 1 9.64 -6.52 -3.59
N TYR A 2 9.70 -6.40 -4.93
CA TYR A 2 8.95 -7.27 -5.85
C TYR A 2 9.11 -8.76 -5.56
N TYR A 3 10.35 -9.26 -5.51
CA TYR A 3 10.66 -10.66 -5.19
C TYR A 3 9.96 -11.14 -3.92
N PHE A 4 10.06 -10.36 -2.83
CA PHE A 4 9.45 -10.72 -1.55
C PHE A 4 7.92 -10.86 -1.67
N ILE A 5 7.25 -9.88 -2.29
CA ILE A 5 5.79 -9.88 -2.46
C ILE A 5 5.33 -11.05 -3.34
N THR A 6 6.13 -11.43 -4.34
CA THR A 6 5.81 -12.60 -5.17
C THR A 6 6.06 -13.94 -4.48
N GLN A 7 7.02 -14.03 -3.56
CA GLN A 7 7.33 -15.26 -2.82
C GLN A 7 6.39 -15.45 -1.62
N TYR A 8 5.93 -14.37 -1.02
CA TYR A 8 5.04 -14.36 0.14
C TYR A 8 3.76 -13.56 -0.18
N PRO A 9 2.82 -14.15 -0.93
CA PRO A 9 1.57 -13.48 -1.28
C PRO A 9 0.69 -13.34 -0.03
N SER A 10 0.64 -12.12 0.50
CA SER A 10 -0.19 -11.75 1.65
C SER A 10 -0.39 -10.23 1.68
N ARG A 11 -1.24 -9.74 2.60
CA ARG A 11 -1.42 -8.30 2.82
C ARG A 11 -0.13 -7.66 3.31
N THR A 12 0.48 -6.87 2.43
CA THR A 12 1.75 -6.22 2.68
C THR A 12 1.58 -4.70 2.72
N LEU A 13 2.10 -4.07 3.77
CA LEU A 13 2.20 -2.61 3.89
C LEU A 13 3.64 -2.18 3.60
N VAL A 14 3.80 -1.29 2.64
CA VAL A 14 5.09 -0.72 2.24
C VAL A 14 5.11 0.75 2.63
N PHE A 15 6.00 1.11 3.53
CA PHE A 15 6.29 2.49 3.90
C PHE A 15 7.31 3.08 2.97
N VAL A 16 7.04 4.29 2.48
CA VAL A 16 7.98 5.07 1.68
C VAL A 16 8.12 6.50 2.18
N ASN A 17 9.31 7.06 1.97
CA ASN A 17 9.69 8.38 2.46
C ASN A 17 9.11 9.56 1.65
N SER A 18 8.57 9.33 0.45
CA SER A 18 8.08 10.40 -0.43
C SER A 18 6.80 10.01 -1.17
N ILE A 19 5.94 11.01 -1.41
CA ILE A 19 4.69 10.84 -2.18
C ILE A 19 5.01 10.53 -3.64
N ASP A 20 6.11 11.06 -4.16
CA ASP A 20 6.57 10.79 -5.52
C ASP A 20 6.94 9.32 -5.69
N ALA A 21 7.60 8.70 -4.71
CA ALA A 21 7.85 7.25 -4.72
C ALA A 21 6.54 6.45 -4.76
N ILE A 22 5.51 6.84 -4.00
CA ILE A 22 4.19 6.19 -4.05
C ILE A 22 3.60 6.28 -5.47
N ARG A 23 3.64 7.47 -6.08
CA ARG A 23 3.10 7.72 -7.42
C ARG A 23 3.85 6.96 -8.52
N GLN A 24 5.13 6.69 -8.33
CA GLN A 24 5.94 5.88 -9.25
C GLN A 24 5.75 4.37 -9.01
N LEU A 25 5.69 3.91 -7.77
CA LEU A 25 5.58 2.49 -7.43
C LEU A 25 4.23 1.89 -7.83
N ILE A 26 3.13 2.62 -7.66
CA ILE A 26 1.79 2.14 -8.01
C ILE A 26 1.68 1.67 -9.47
N PRO A 27 1.99 2.49 -10.50
CA PRO A 27 1.88 2.06 -11.88
C PRO A 27 2.84 0.91 -12.20
N ILE A 28 4.05 0.90 -11.63
CA ILE A 28 5.02 -0.19 -11.83
C ILE A 28 4.45 -1.51 -11.28
N MET A 29 3.92 -1.50 -10.06
CA MET A 29 3.35 -2.71 -9.45
C MET A 29 2.10 -3.19 -10.18
N ARG A 30 1.26 -2.27 -10.67
CA ARG A 30 0.11 -2.63 -11.52
C ARG A 30 0.53 -3.27 -12.84
N LEU A 31 1.59 -2.74 -13.48
CA LEU A 31 2.15 -3.33 -14.70
C LEU A 31 2.64 -4.77 -14.46
N LEU A 32 3.12 -5.05 -13.26
CA LEU A 32 3.55 -6.37 -12.81
C LEU A 32 2.38 -7.26 -12.32
N ASN A 33 1.13 -6.87 -12.58
CA ASN A 33 -0.09 -7.56 -12.14
C ASN A 33 -0.22 -7.72 -10.62
N ILE A 34 0.38 -6.82 -9.84
CA ILE A 34 0.21 -6.78 -8.38
C ILE A 34 -0.91 -5.81 -8.03
N GLU A 35 -1.83 -6.26 -7.19
CA GLU A 35 -2.89 -5.41 -6.68
C GLU A 35 -2.34 -4.45 -5.63
N VAL A 36 -2.26 -3.17 -6.01
CA VAL A 36 -1.62 -2.13 -5.19
C VAL A 36 -2.51 -0.92 -4.98
N PHE A 37 -2.51 -0.42 -3.75
CA PHE A 37 -3.23 0.77 -3.31
C PHE A 37 -2.26 1.79 -2.71
N GLY A 38 -2.55 3.06 -2.94
CA GLY A 38 -1.75 4.17 -2.40
C GLY A 38 -2.43 4.86 -1.23
N LEU A 39 -1.63 5.35 -0.30
CA LEU A 39 -2.09 6.13 0.84
C LEU A 39 -1.11 7.26 1.17
N TYR A 40 -1.50 8.50 0.92
CA TYR A 40 -0.67 9.69 1.20
C TYR A 40 -1.50 10.85 1.75
N ALA A 41 -0.84 11.80 2.42
CA ALA A 41 -1.49 12.83 3.23
C ALA A 41 -2.48 13.73 2.45
N GLN A 42 -2.15 14.12 1.22
CA GLN A 42 -3.00 14.99 0.37
C GLN A 42 -4.14 14.23 -0.32
N MET A 43 -4.30 12.93 -0.08
CA MET A 43 -5.40 12.16 -0.66
C MET A 43 -6.72 12.53 0.04
N GLN A 44 -7.77 12.77 -0.76
CA GLN A 44 -9.11 13.03 -0.22
C GLN A 44 -9.56 11.90 0.71
N GLN A 45 -10.16 12.23 1.85
CA GLN A 45 -10.54 11.25 2.88
C GLN A 45 -11.42 10.12 2.33
N ARG A 46 -12.38 10.44 1.46
CA ARG A 46 -13.23 9.43 0.79
C ARG A 46 -12.41 8.44 -0.05
N GLN A 47 -11.38 8.90 -0.74
CA GLN A 47 -10.51 8.05 -1.54
C GLN A 47 -9.59 7.20 -0.64
N ARG A 48 -9.11 7.77 0.47
CA ARG A 48 -8.33 7.02 1.48
C ARG A 48 -9.12 5.84 2.02
N LEU A 49 -10.36 6.09 2.46
CA LEU A 49 -11.26 5.04 2.96
C LEU A 49 -11.54 3.98 1.88
N LYS A 50 -11.86 4.39 0.66
CA LYS A 50 -12.08 3.46 -0.46
C LYS A 50 -10.88 2.57 -0.75
N ASN A 51 -9.66 3.12 -0.71
CA ASN A 51 -8.44 2.34 -0.92
C ASN A 51 -8.19 1.37 0.25
N LEU A 52 -8.44 1.83 1.48
CA LEU A 52 -8.32 0.99 2.67
C LEU A 52 -9.32 -0.17 2.65
N ASP A 53 -10.57 0.08 2.27
CA ASP A 53 -11.60 -0.95 2.18
C ASP A 53 -11.26 -2.00 1.13
N ARG A 54 -10.77 -1.58 -0.04
CA ARG A 54 -10.31 -2.49 -1.09
C ARG A 54 -9.11 -3.33 -0.66
N PHE A 55 -8.14 -2.70 0.02
CA PHE A 55 -7.01 -3.41 0.60
C PHE A 55 -7.45 -4.44 1.64
N LYS A 56 -8.42 -4.11 2.49
CA LYS A 56 -8.98 -5.06 3.48
C LYS A 56 -9.68 -6.24 2.84
N GLN A 57 -10.39 -6.01 1.73
CA GLN A 57 -11.13 -7.05 1.00
C GLN A 57 -10.21 -8.04 0.25
N ASN A 58 -8.97 -7.63 -0.06
CA ASN A 58 -8.05 -8.47 -0.80
C ASN A 58 -6.94 -9.03 0.10
N LEU A 59 -6.84 -10.36 0.15
CA LEU A 59 -5.86 -11.07 0.98
C LEU A 59 -4.42 -10.94 0.47
N ASN A 60 -4.21 -10.62 -0.81
CA ASN A 60 -2.91 -10.55 -1.47
C ASN A 60 -2.64 -9.15 -2.05
N ALA A 61 -3.11 -8.10 -1.38
CA ALA A 61 -2.90 -6.73 -1.81
C ALA A 61 -1.70 -6.07 -1.13
N VAL A 62 -1.15 -5.06 -1.81
CA VAL A 62 -0.08 -4.22 -1.32
C VAL A 62 -0.62 -2.81 -1.07
N MET A 63 -0.38 -2.27 0.13
CA MET A 63 -0.64 -0.87 0.43
C MET A 63 0.69 -0.12 0.47
N VAL A 64 0.86 0.91 -0.33
CA VAL A 64 2.04 1.79 -0.29
C VAL A 64 1.64 3.09 0.39
N ALA A 65 2.27 3.38 1.53
CA ALA A 65 1.92 4.50 2.40
C ALA A 65 3.12 5.37 2.77
N SER A 66 2.89 6.65 3.04
CA SER A 66 3.90 7.48 3.74
C SER A 66 3.67 7.45 5.25
N ASP A 67 4.73 7.68 6.02
CA ASP A 67 4.68 7.67 7.49
C ASP A 67 3.59 8.60 8.04
N VAL A 68 3.45 9.79 7.44
CA VAL A 68 2.41 10.77 7.81
C VAL A 68 1.01 10.25 7.52
N ALA A 69 0.84 9.51 6.42
CA ALA A 69 -0.47 9.05 5.99
C ALA A 69 -0.96 7.82 6.77
N ALA A 70 -0.06 6.99 7.28
CA ALA A 70 -0.38 5.82 8.08
C ALA A 70 -0.67 6.14 9.56
N ARG A 71 -0.17 7.28 10.08
CA ARG A 71 -0.47 7.71 11.45
C ARG A 71 -1.98 7.91 11.62
N GLY A 72 -2.54 7.24 12.62
CA GLY A 72 -3.98 7.32 12.95
C GLY A 72 -4.90 6.48 12.07
N LEU A 73 -4.36 5.64 11.18
CA LEU A 73 -5.15 4.62 10.48
C LEU A 73 -4.98 3.27 11.15
N ASP A 74 -6.10 2.70 11.57
CA ASP A 74 -6.17 1.29 11.90
C ASP A 74 -6.19 0.48 10.59
N ILE A 75 -5.02 -0.07 10.25
CA ILE A 75 -4.82 -0.99 9.13
C ILE A 75 -4.71 -2.40 9.74
N PRO A 76 -5.83 -3.04 10.11
CA PRO A 76 -5.81 -4.39 10.63
C PRO A 76 -5.40 -5.38 9.53
N LEU A 77 -4.89 -6.54 9.95
CA LEU A 77 -4.64 -7.70 9.09
C LEU A 77 -3.47 -7.54 8.09
N VAL A 78 -2.47 -6.72 8.41
CA VAL A 78 -1.19 -6.69 7.69
C VAL A 78 -0.30 -7.83 8.19
N GLU A 79 0.19 -8.67 7.29
CA GLU A 79 1.09 -9.78 7.60
C GLU A 79 2.56 -9.36 7.47
N HIS A 80 2.85 -8.46 6.54
CA HIS A 80 4.21 -7.98 6.28
C HIS A 80 4.27 -6.45 6.23
N MET A 81 5.27 -5.89 6.91
CA MET A 81 5.61 -4.48 6.84
C MET A 81 7.02 -4.32 6.26
N ILE A 82 7.15 -3.47 5.24
CA ILE A 82 8.42 -3.19 4.55
C ILE A 82 8.66 -1.67 4.62
N HIS A 83 9.87 -1.26 5.00
CA HIS A 83 10.33 0.13 4.85
C HIS A 83 11.23 0.23 3.62
N TYR A 84 10.90 1.14 2.70
CA TYR A 84 11.56 1.35 1.41
C TYR A 84 11.90 2.84 1.21
#